data_AF-A0A2W5SWG2-F1
#
_entry.id   AF-A0A2W5SWG2-F1
#
_cell.length_a   1.000
_cell.length_b   1.000
_cell.length_c   1.000
_cell.angle_alpha   90.00
_cell.angle_beta   90.00
_cell.angle_gamma   90.00
#
_symmetry.space_group_name_H-M   'P 1'
#
loop_
_entity.id
_entity.type
_entity.pdbx_description
1 polymer ?
#
loop_
_entity_poly.entity_id
_entity_poly.type
_entity_poly.pdbx_seq_one_letter_code
_entity_poly.pdbx_strand_id
1 'polypeptide(L)'
;MAGSTCVTTPTTSQCGANGNACTTCTAVDSCISGACTIDPTSTWLVRPSQVRVNNSWDATSAPDIFVEIWCPSTATSISYTTTTIGDATTATWAAGGCTMTADQLLNLGFDFRVWDEDLSDHDLVQARTSATPMDSHLRAGMLTGNTATLLNITFTFIKQ
;
A
#
# COMPACT_ATOMS: atom_id res chain seq x y z
N MET A 1 -29.14 17.29 -16.22
CA MET A 1 -28.05 16.37 -15.83
C MET A 1 -28.23 16.06 -14.36
N ALA A 2 -28.57 14.83 -13.98
CA ALA A 2 -28.71 14.43 -12.58
C ALA A 2 -28.02 13.07 -12.43
N GLY A 3 -26.70 13.12 -12.29
CA GLY A 3 -25.84 11.94 -12.14
C GLY A 3 -25.87 11.41 -10.71
N SER A 4 -26.23 10.14 -10.59
CA SER A 4 -25.65 9.14 -9.67
C SER A 4 -25.24 9.60 -8.27
N THR A 5 -26.21 9.92 -7.41
CA THR A 5 -25.96 9.99 -5.96
C THR A 5 -25.69 8.58 -5.44
N CYS A 6 -24.54 8.35 -4.81
CA CYS A 6 -24.34 7.11 -4.07
C CYS A 6 -25.33 6.99 -2.90
N VAL A 7 -25.65 5.77 -2.49
CA VAL A 7 -26.48 5.51 -1.30
C VAL A 7 -25.85 4.41 -0.47
N THR A 8 -25.96 4.50 0.86
CA THR A 8 -25.46 3.48 1.80
C THR A 8 -26.37 2.26 1.89
N THR A 9 -27.68 2.43 1.65
CA THR A 9 -28.65 1.34 1.56
C THR A 9 -29.63 1.69 0.44
N PRO A 10 -29.64 0.98 -0.69
CA PRO A 10 -30.57 1.28 -1.77
C PRO A 10 -32.01 1.00 -1.34
N THR A 11 -32.82 2.04 -1.19
CA THR A 11 -34.27 1.90 -1.08
C THR A 11 -34.93 2.31 -2.39
N THR A 12 -36.12 1.75 -2.66
CA THR A 12 -36.96 2.13 -3.81
C THR A 12 -37.33 3.62 -3.81
N SER A 13 -37.37 4.26 -2.64
CA SER A 13 -37.62 5.70 -2.49
C SER A 13 -36.40 6.57 -2.77
N GLN A 14 -35.17 6.06 -2.56
CA GLN A 14 -33.92 6.82 -2.75
C GLN A 14 -33.32 6.66 -4.16
N CYS A 15 -33.51 5.50 -4.78
CA CYS A 15 -33.10 5.24 -6.16
C CYS A 15 -34.18 5.57 -7.20
N GLY A 16 -35.35 6.00 -6.71
CA GLY A 16 -36.47 6.52 -7.49
C GLY A 16 -37.20 5.47 -8.33
N ALA A 17 -38.53 5.59 -8.39
CA ALA A 17 -39.38 4.86 -9.35
C ALA A 17 -39.20 5.30 -10.82
N ASN A 18 -38.29 6.26 -11.09
CA ASN A 18 -38.14 6.98 -12.37
C ASN A 18 -36.74 6.85 -13.02
N GLY A 19 -35.94 5.83 -12.67
CA GLY A 19 -34.82 5.39 -13.51
C GLY A 19 -33.45 6.08 -13.33
N ASN A 20 -33.20 6.83 -12.25
CA ASN A 20 -31.83 7.24 -11.92
C ASN A 20 -31.15 6.14 -11.10
N ALA A 21 -30.23 5.39 -11.72
CA ALA A 21 -29.51 4.33 -11.04
C ALA A 21 -28.68 4.88 -9.86
N CYS A 22 -28.99 4.43 -8.64
CA CYS A 22 -28.07 4.56 -7.52
C CYS A 22 -26.77 3.84 -7.84
N THR A 23 -25.64 4.46 -7.53
CA THR A 23 -24.35 3.79 -7.58
C THR A 23 -24.02 3.25 -6.19
N THR A 24 -23.86 1.94 -6.09
CA THR A 24 -23.29 1.32 -4.89
C THR A 24 -21.78 1.53 -4.91
N CYS A 25 -21.24 2.06 -3.82
CA CYS A 25 -19.80 2.23 -3.67
C CYS A 25 -19.08 0.88 -3.58
N THR A 26 -17.80 0.86 -3.94
CA THR A 26 -16.98 -0.34 -3.76
C THR A 26 -16.82 -0.66 -2.27
N ALA A 27 -16.40 -1.88 -1.92
CA ALA A 27 -16.23 -2.29 -0.52
C ALA A 27 -15.25 -1.38 0.28
N VAL A 28 -14.34 -0.70 -0.41
CA VAL A 28 -13.36 0.18 0.22
C VAL A 28 -13.83 1.64 0.34
N ASP A 29 -14.79 2.05 -0.48
CA ASP A 29 -15.37 3.39 -0.48
C ASP A 29 -16.49 3.53 0.56
N SER A 30 -16.75 4.77 0.97
CA SER A 30 -17.94 5.20 1.71
C SER A 30 -18.71 6.21 0.87
N CYS A 31 -20.03 6.26 1.06
CA CYS A 31 -20.86 7.26 0.41
C CYS A 31 -20.85 8.56 1.23
N ILE A 32 -20.07 9.55 0.79
CA ILE A 32 -19.89 10.84 1.47
C ILE A 32 -20.39 11.94 0.54
N SER A 33 -21.35 12.74 0.99
CA SER A 33 -21.93 13.86 0.22
C SER A 33 -22.44 13.45 -1.17
N GLY A 34 -22.93 12.21 -1.32
CA GLY A 34 -23.45 11.69 -2.58
C GLY A 34 -22.40 11.18 -3.57
N ALA A 35 -21.12 11.17 -3.21
CA ALA A 35 -20.04 10.57 -3.98
C ALA A 35 -19.40 9.36 -3.26
N CYS A 36 -18.97 8.36 -4.02
CA CYS A 36 -18.17 7.27 -3.49
C CYS A 36 -16.73 7.75 -3.32
N THR A 37 -16.28 7.84 -2.08
CA THR A 37 -14.95 8.34 -1.72
C THR A 37 -14.33 7.42 -0.68
N ILE A 38 -12.99 7.35 -0.64
CA ILE A 38 -12.33 6.67 0.47
C ILE A 38 -12.66 7.42 1.77
N ASP A 39 -13.12 6.70 2.79
CA ASP A 39 -13.36 7.27 4.10
C ASP A 39 -12.02 7.65 4.73
N PRO A 40 -11.75 8.94 5.01
CA PRO A 40 -10.46 9.39 5.55
C PRO A 40 -10.13 8.76 6.90
N THR A 41 -11.14 8.34 7.66
CA THR A 41 -10.98 7.69 8.97
C THR A 41 -10.84 6.16 8.87
N SER A 42 -11.08 5.59 7.69
CA SER A 42 -10.89 4.14 7.49
C SER A 42 -9.43 3.76 7.70
N THR A 43 -9.23 2.59 8.30
CA THR A 43 -7.93 2.08 8.69
C THR A 43 -7.45 1.03 7.68
N TRP A 44 -6.17 1.08 7.34
CA TRP A 44 -5.58 0.25 6.29
C TRP A 44 -4.25 -0.34 6.76
N LEU A 45 -4.09 -1.64 6.51
CA LEU A 45 -2.80 -2.30 6.59
C LEU A 45 -1.99 -1.98 5.32
N VAL A 46 -0.78 -1.45 5.51
CA VAL A 46 0.23 -1.27 4.47
C VAL A 46 1.24 -2.41 4.58
N ARG A 47 1.26 -3.29 3.59
CA ARG A 47 2.10 -4.49 3.60
C ARG A 47 3.04 -4.50 2.40
N PRO A 48 4.37 -4.58 2.58
CA PRO A 48 5.27 -5.01 1.51
C PRO A 48 4.88 -6.43 1.10
N SER A 49 4.46 -6.64 -0.15
CA SER A 49 4.03 -7.96 -0.62
C SER A 49 5.01 -8.60 -1.59
N GLN A 50 5.77 -7.80 -2.33
CA GLN A 50 6.84 -8.28 -3.18
C GLN A 50 7.92 -7.21 -3.36
N VAL A 51 9.18 -7.64 -3.39
CA VAL A 51 10.31 -6.85 -3.89
C VAL A 51 11.08 -7.70 -4.89
N ARG A 52 11.54 -7.07 -5.97
CA ARG A 52 12.53 -7.65 -6.88
C ARG A 52 13.70 -6.70 -7.03
N VAL A 53 14.89 -7.21 -6.76
CA VAL A 53 16.14 -6.46 -6.81
C VAL A 53 16.94 -6.83 -8.07
N ASN A 54 17.85 -5.95 -8.48
CA ASN A 54 18.98 -6.40 -9.28
C ASN A 54 20.03 -7.04 -8.34
N ASN A 55 20.97 -7.81 -8.90
CA ASN A 55 22.05 -8.43 -8.11
C ASN A 55 23.42 -7.84 -8.48
N SER A 56 23.48 -6.55 -8.83
CA SER A 56 24.76 -5.93 -9.21
C SER A 56 25.60 -5.49 -8.03
N TRP A 57 25.01 -5.44 -6.84
CA TRP A 57 25.64 -5.01 -5.59
C TRP A 57 26.10 -6.21 -4.75
N ASP A 58 25.41 -7.36 -4.80
CA ASP A 58 25.87 -8.64 -4.23
C ASP A 58 26.40 -9.57 -5.33
N ALA A 59 27.72 -9.62 -5.47
CA ALA A 59 28.41 -10.43 -6.47
C ALA A 59 28.84 -11.82 -5.95
N THR A 60 28.69 -12.07 -4.65
CA THR A 60 29.29 -13.24 -3.97
C THR A 60 28.26 -14.23 -3.46
N SER A 61 27.03 -13.79 -3.26
CA SER A 61 25.89 -14.59 -2.81
C SER A 61 24.63 -14.25 -3.60
N ALA A 62 23.56 -14.96 -3.28
CA ALA A 62 22.22 -14.54 -3.66
C ALA A 62 21.65 -13.65 -2.54
N PRO A 63 20.84 -12.63 -2.86
CA PRO A 63 20.33 -11.71 -1.86
C PRO A 63 19.44 -12.35 -0.78
N ASP A 64 19.65 -11.94 0.46
CA ASP A 64 18.84 -12.20 1.65
C ASP A 64 17.97 -10.98 2.00
N ILE A 65 16.84 -10.82 1.31
CA ILE A 65 16.09 -9.55 1.31
C ILE A 65 15.13 -9.40 2.49
N PHE A 66 15.13 -8.22 3.12
CA PHE A 66 14.07 -7.75 4.03
C PHE A 66 13.73 -6.26 3.83
N VAL A 67 12.58 -5.83 4.37
CA VAL A 67 12.04 -4.47 4.23
C VAL A 67 11.72 -3.88 5.60
N GLU A 68 12.20 -2.65 5.83
CA GLU A 68 11.78 -1.81 6.95
C GLU A 68 10.78 -0.76 6.46
N ILE A 69 9.76 -0.47 7.26
CA ILE A 69 8.68 0.45 6.89
C ILE A 69 8.39 1.45 8.01
N TRP A 70 8.08 2.69 7.63
CA TRP A 70 7.72 3.80 8.52
C TRP A 70 6.33 4.31 8.15
N CYS A 71 5.44 4.30 9.13
CA CYS A 71 4.04 4.66 8.95
C CYS A 71 3.57 5.61 10.05
N PRO A 72 3.29 6.88 9.72
CA PRO A 72 3.48 7.53 8.41
C PRO A 72 4.95 7.75 8.03
N SER A 73 5.19 8.33 6.85
CA SER A 73 6.53 8.79 6.39
C SER A 73 7.24 9.70 7.39
N THR A 74 6.50 10.44 8.21
CA THR A 74 7.05 11.30 9.27
C THR A 74 7.49 10.54 10.53
N ALA A 75 7.28 9.22 10.59
CA ALA A 75 7.69 8.42 11.74
C ALA A 75 9.22 8.42 11.90
N THR A 76 9.66 8.59 13.15
CA THR A 76 11.06 8.64 13.54
C THR A 76 11.64 7.26 13.88
N SER A 77 10.77 6.25 14.09
CA SER A 77 11.14 4.87 14.37
C SER A 77 10.49 3.93 13.36
N ILE A 78 11.16 2.81 13.07
CA ILE A 78 10.63 1.75 12.20
C ILE A 78 9.30 1.26 12.79
N SER A 79 8.25 1.22 11.97
CA SER A 79 6.94 0.72 12.34
C SER A 79 6.84 -0.79 12.18
N TYR A 80 7.52 -1.35 11.18
CA TYR A 80 7.55 -2.79 10.92
C TYR A 80 8.81 -3.19 10.14
N THR A 81 9.32 -4.39 10.43
CA THR A 81 10.39 -5.05 9.66
C THR A 81 9.87 -6.42 9.23
N THR A 82 9.99 -6.75 7.94
CA THR A 82 9.60 -8.07 7.43
C THR A 82 10.56 -9.16 7.93
N THR A 83 10.17 -10.41 7.81
CA THR A 83 11.13 -11.53 7.85
C THR A 83 12.05 -11.46 6.64
N THR A 84 13.30 -11.94 6.78
CA THR A 84 14.20 -12.12 5.65
C THR A 84 13.72 -13.23 4.74
N ILE A 85 13.82 -13.04 3.43
CA ILE A 85 13.67 -14.09 2.42
C ILE A 85 15.06 -14.34 1.84
N GLY A 86 15.63 -15.49 2.18
CA GLY A 86 17.00 -15.80 1.84
C GLY A 86 17.21 -16.29 0.40
N ASP A 87 18.44 -16.11 -0.08
CA ASP A 87 18.94 -16.59 -1.38
C ASP A 87 18.02 -16.28 -2.58
N ALA A 88 17.40 -15.09 -2.62
CA ALA A 88 16.36 -14.75 -3.58
C ALA A 88 16.42 -13.29 -4.08
N THR A 89 16.54 -13.14 -5.41
CA THR A 89 16.36 -11.83 -6.08
C THR A 89 14.91 -11.34 -6.10
N THR A 90 13.95 -12.18 -5.68
CA THR A 90 12.53 -11.84 -5.53
C THR A 90 12.03 -12.33 -4.18
N ALA A 91 11.73 -11.40 -3.28
CA ALA A 91 11.17 -11.67 -1.97
C ALA A 91 9.65 -11.43 -1.98
N THR A 92 8.90 -12.29 -1.30
CA THR A 92 7.43 -12.17 -1.18
C THR A 92 6.98 -12.43 0.24
N TRP A 93 6.04 -11.61 0.73
CA TRP A 93 5.50 -11.73 2.08
C TRP A 93 3.97 -11.78 2.04
N ALA A 94 3.40 -12.77 2.73
CA ALA A 94 1.95 -12.94 2.82
C ALA A 94 1.33 -12.23 4.04
N ALA A 95 2.15 -11.77 4.99
CA ALA A 95 1.72 -11.20 6.26
C ALA A 95 2.63 -10.05 6.69
N GLY A 96 2.24 -9.33 7.75
CA GLY A 96 2.99 -8.20 8.28
C GLY A 96 2.57 -6.85 7.69
N GLY A 97 3.26 -5.80 8.12
CA GLY A 97 3.01 -4.42 7.73
C GLY A 97 2.75 -3.51 8.92
N CYS A 98 2.32 -2.29 8.61
CA CYS A 98 1.90 -1.28 9.59
C CYS A 98 0.45 -0.87 9.30
N THR A 99 -0.15 -0.17 10.24
CA THR A 99 -1.50 0.35 10.09
C THR A 99 -1.50 1.86 10.00
N MET A 100 -2.30 2.42 9.07
CA MET A 100 -2.48 3.85 8.87
C MET A 100 -3.95 4.18 8.57
N THR A 101 -4.39 5.40 8.87
CA THR A 101 -5.67 5.88 8.32
C THR A 101 -5.52 6.22 6.83
N ALA A 102 -6.63 6.21 6.08
CA ALA A 102 -6.62 6.65 4.69
C ALA A 102 -6.14 8.10 4.55
N ASP A 103 -6.54 8.99 5.47
CA ASP A 103 -6.05 10.37 5.50
C ASP A 103 -4.53 10.46 5.62
N GLN A 104 -3.93 9.67 6.53
CA GLN A 104 -2.47 9.61 6.66
C GLN A 104 -1.81 9.03 5.40
N LEU A 105 -2.39 7.98 4.81
CA LEU A 105 -1.84 7.35 3.61
C LEU A 105 -1.82 8.30 2.42
N LEU A 106 -2.92 9.01 2.19
CA LEU A 106 -3.10 9.86 1.03
C LEU A 106 -2.37 11.22 1.17
N ASN A 107 -2.24 11.74 2.39
CA ASN A 107 -1.62 13.06 2.62
C ASN A 107 -0.15 12.99 3.07
N LEU A 108 0.24 11.97 3.84
CA LEU A 108 1.60 11.83 4.36
C LEU A 108 2.38 10.74 3.63
N GLY A 109 1.71 9.67 3.21
CA GLY A 109 2.35 8.47 2.69
C GLY A 109 3.13 7.70 3.77
N PHE A 110 3.90 6.71 3.34
CA PHE A 110 4.77 5.89 4.18
C PHE A 110 6.17 5.89 3.59
N ASP A 111 7.19 5.59 4.41
CA ASP A 111 8.54 5.34 3.89
C ASP A 111 8.87 3.86 3.98
N PHE A 112 9.78 3.43 3.12
CA PHE A 112 10.33 2.09 3.15
C PHE A 112 11.83 2.10 2.85
N ARG A 113 12.51 1.03 3.27
CA ARG A 113 13.92 0.75 2.98
C ARG A 113 14.07 -0.74 2.71
N VAL A 114 14.94 -1.10 1.79
CA VAL A 114 15.24 -2.51 1.46
C VAL A 114 16.69 -2.79 1.80
N TRP A 115 16.90 -3.93 2.43
CA TRP A 115 18.20 -4.42 2.88
C TRP A 115 18.44 -5.82 2.37
N ASP A 116 19.72 -6.15 2.34
CA ASP A 116 20.25 -7.50 2.23
C ASP A 116 20.86 -7.92 3.58
N GLU A 117 20.52 -9.10 4.08
CA GLU A 117 20.99 -9.60 5.37
C GLU A 117 22.25 -10.47 5.21
N ASP A 118 23.42 -9.92 5.54
CA ASP A 118 24.66 -10.69 5.64
C ASP A 118 25.04 -11.05 7.09
N LEU A 119 25.90 -12.06 7.24
CA LEU A 119 26.41 -12.52 8.53
C LEU A 119 27.13 -11.45 9.36
N SER A 120 27.73 -10.45 8.72
CA SER A 120 28.55 -9.43 9.40
C SER A 120 28.00 -8.01 9.29
N ASP A 121 27.46 -7.61 8.13
CA ASP A 121 26.98 -6.24 7.91
C ASP A 121 25.89 -6.25 6.82
N HIS A 122 24.69 -5.79 7.14
CA HIS A 122 23.59 -5.77 6.16
C HIS A 122 23.83 -4.71 5.07
N ASP A 123 23.71 -5.11 3.81
CA ASP A 123 23.89 -4.22 2.67
C ASP A 123 22.62 -3.40 2.36
N LEU A 124 22.80 -2.10 2.16
CA LEU A 124 21.69 -1.21 1.82
C LEU A 124 21.34 -1.30 0.33
N VAL A 125 20.28 -2.02 0.01
CA VAL A 125 19.79 -2.16 -1.37
C VAL A 125 19.01 -0.92 -1.84
N GLN A 126 18.14 -0.39 -0.98
CA GLN A 126 17.35 0.81 -1.28
C GLN A 126 17.30 1.70 -0.05
N ALA A 127 17.88 2.90 -0.16
CA ALA A 127 17.77 3.94 0.85
C ALA A 127 16.30 4.29 1.18
N ARG A 128 16.07 4.82 2.39
CA ARG A 128 14.73 5.24 2.84
C ARG A 128 14.05 6.12 1.80
N THR A 129 12.93 5.63 1.26
CA THR A 129 12.20 6.24 0.15
C THR A 129 10.74 6.39 0.51
N SER A 130 10.15 7.54 0.18
CA SER A 130 8.74 7.81 0.41
C SER A 130 7.87 7.27 -0.72
N ALA A 131 6.72 6.73 -0.35
CA ALA A 131 5.65 6.35 -1.26
C ALA A 131 4.32 6.94 -0.78
N THR A 132 3.65 7.67 -1.66
CA THR A 132 2.34 8.26 -1.41
C THR A 132 1.33 7.62 -2.37
N PRO A 133 0.44 6.73 -1.89
CA PRO A 133 -0.61 6.17 -2.73
C PRO A 133 -1.64 7.23 -3.13
N MET A 134 -2.37 6.96 -4.20
CA MET A 134 -3.57 7.70 -4.61
C MET A 134 -4.80 6.86 -4.25
N ASP A 135 -6.00 7.46 -4.26
CA ASP A 135 -7.25 6.72 -4.06
C ASP A 135 -7.37 5.50 -5.00
N SER A 136 -6.89 5.63 -6.24
CA SER A 136 -6.88 4.53 -7.21
C SER A 136 -6.05 3.34 -6.74
N HIS A 137 -4.96 3.56 -6.01
CA HIS A 137 -4.13 2.50 -5.44
C HIS A 137 -4.83 1.81 -4.27
N LEU A 138 -5.53 2.56 -3.41
CA LEU A 138 -6.34 1.98 -2.33
C LEU A 138 -7.49 1.14 -2.88
N ARG A 139 -8.15 1.61 -3.96
CA ARG A 139 -9.20 0.84 -4.65
C ARG A 139 -8.66 -0.40 -5.36
N ALA A 140 -7.49 -0.31 -5.96
CA ALA A 140 -6.81 -1.46 -6.54
C ALA A 140 -6.28 -2.44 -5.47
N GLY A 141 -6.19 -2.00 -4.21
CA GLY A 141 -5.58 -2.75 -3.12
C GLY A 141 -4.05 -2.88 -3.25
N MET A 142 -3.42 -2.13 -4.15
CA MET A 142 -1.97 -2.17 -4.33
C MET A 142 -1.36 -0.93 -4.97
N LEU A 143 -0.07 -0.74 -4.70
CA LEU A 143 0.84 0.18 -5.38
C LEU A 143 2.07 -0.62 -5.81
N THR A 144 2.40 -0.58 -7.11
CA THR A 144 3.65 -1.12 -7.64
C THR A 144 4.48 0.01 -8.21
N GLY A 145 5.76 0.04 -7.86
CA GLY A 145 6.73 1.00 -8.36
C GLY A 145 8.08 0.34 -8.64
N ASN A 146 9.03 1.16 -9.09
CA ASN A 146 10.43 0.80 -9.27
C ASN A 146 11.31 1.96 -8.78
N THR A 147 12.60 1.69 -8.64
CA THR A 147 13.62 2.71 -8.34
C THR A 147 14.85 2.44 -9.20
N ALA A 148 15.95 3.16 -8.97
CA ALA A 148 17.22 2.88 -9.63
C ALA A 148 17.80 1.50 -9.21
N THR A 149 17.50 1.01 -8.00
CA THR A 149 18.05 -0.25 -7.47
C THR A 149 17.01 -1.37 -7.40
N LEU A 150 15.71 -1.04 -7.33
CA LEU A 150 14.62 -2.01 -7.31
C LEU A 150 14.01 -2.16 -8.71
N LEU A 151 14.02 -3.38 -9.23
CA LEU A 151 13.31 -3.73 -10.47
C LEU A 151 11.80 -3.58 -10.29
N ASN A 152 11.28 -4.02 -9.15
CA ASN A 152 9.95 -3.62 -8.67
C ASN A 152 9.86 -3.66 -7.14
N ILE A 153 8.88 -2.94 -6.60
CA ILE A 153 8.36 -3.11 -5.25
C ILE A 153 6.85 -2.97 -5.29
N THR A 154 6.16 -3.88 -4.60
CA THR A 154 4.70 -3.87 -4.48
C THR A 154 4.30 -3.79 -3.02
N PHE A 155 3.43 -2.83 -2.73
CA PHE A 155 2.72 -2.73 -1.47
C PHE A 155 1.26 -3.11 -1.69
N THR A 156 0.72 -3.92 -0.80
CA THR A 156 -0.71 -4.26 -0.76
C THR A 156 -1.38 -3.45 0.36
N PHE A 157 -2.56 -2.92 0.06
CA PHE A 157 -3.40 -2.17 0.99
C PHE A 157 -4.63 -2.99 1.36
N ILE A 158 -4.85 -3.25 2.64
CA ILE A 158 -5.99 -4.04 3.13
C ILE A 158 -6.77 -3.20 4.15
N LYS A 159 -7.99 -2.79 3.79
CA LYS A 159 -8.92 -2.14 4.70
C LYS A 159 -9.23 -3.06 5.88
N GLN A 160 -9.12 -2.55 7.11
CA GLN A 160 -9.38 -3.27 8.37
C GLN A 160 -10.81 -3.08 8.85
#